data_AF-A0A0N0LQT9-F1
#
_entry.id   AF-A0A0N0LQT9-F1
#
_cell.length_a   1.000
_cell.length_b   1.000
_cell.length_c   1.000
_cell.angle_alpha   90.00
_cell.angle_beta   90.00
_cell.angle_gamma   90.00
#
_symmetry.space_group_name_H-M   'P 1'
#
loop_
_entity.id
_entity.type
_entity.pdbx_description
1 polymer ?
#
loop_
_entity_poly.entity_id
_entity_poly.type
_entity_poly.pdbx_seq_one_letter_code
_entity_poly.pdbx_strand_id
1 'polypeptide(L)'
;MAIGRVMHENIALFPDFDSFEYGKYGRFWDFELFLQIPNITKTDILEFFEYIAFGRSISGGECDSHFVPMCVDSKNEVIENDSSPTYISEYINVVGQLFLGGYIDFGLCGLQDKEENLLSRQKDKYQAWIHFRDNFFYTDAYYRDITALEEKYPNMSDDDYRNADWNTPQYWDRYMFWVNHTQKGTQYFNEILAPRFYNKYKDLEVEIDDKGNIVRWIGQINR
;
A
#
# COMPACT_ATOMS: atom_id res chain seq x y z
N MET A 1 8.95 -27.82 -8.95
CA MET A 1 9.51 -26.72 -9.74
C MET A 1 8.39 -26.13 -10.58
N ALA A 2 8.28 -24.81 -10.61
CA ALA A 2 7.27 -24.08 -11.38
C ALA A 2 7.93 -22.88 -12.06
N ILE A 3 7.46 -22.53 -13.25
CA ILE A 3 7.83 -21.29 -13.95
C ILE A 3 6.58 -20.43 -14.02
N GLY A 4 6.71 -19.17 -13.63
CA GLY A 4 5.62 -18.22 -13.64
C GLY A 4 6.07 -16.85 -14.11
N ARG A 5 5.14 -16.09 -14.69
CA ARG A 5 5.38 -14.74 -15.19
C ARG A 5 5.36 -13.75 -14.04
N VAL A 6 6.20 -12.72 -14.17
CA VAL A 6 6.12 -11.55 -13.28
C VAL A 6 4.80 -10.82 -13.48
N MET A 7 4.35 -10.70 -14.72
CA MET A 7 3.14 -9.96 -15.09
C MET A 7 2.27 -10.77 -16.05
N HIS A 8 0.96 -10.81 -15.76
CA HIS A 8 -0.06 -11.15 -16.77
C HIS A 8 -0.80 -9.90 -17.21
N GLU A 9 -1.55 -10.01 -18.31
CA GLU A 9 -2.39 -8.92 -18.84
C GLU A 9 -3.45 -8.42 -17.83
N ASN A 10 -3.78 -9.23 -16.84
CA ASN A 10 -4.79 -8.94 -15.81
C ASN A 10 -4.28 -8.10 -14.63
N ILE A 11 -3.16 -7.38 -14.75
CA ILE A 11 -2.69 -6.40 -13.74
C ILE A 11 -2.36 -7.07 -12.38
N ALA A 12 -2.06 -8.36 -12.40
CA ALA A 12 -1.63 -9.11 -11.22
C ALA A 12 -0.13 -9.41 -11.33
N LEU A 13 0.59 -9.17 -10.24
CA LEU A 13 2.00 -9.50 -10.09
C LEU A 13 2.12 -10.95 -9.63
N PHE A 14 2.98 -11.73 -10.28
CA PHE A 14 3.25 -13.12 -9.94
C PHE A 14 2.00 -14.03 -9.84
N PRO A 15 0.99 -13.88 -10.71
CA PRO A 15 -0.32 -14.53 -10.50
C PRO A 15 -0.27 -16.05 -10.64
N ASP A 16 0.75 -16.58 -11.32
CA ASP A 16 0.99 -18.03 -11.40
C ASP A 16 1.34 -18.65 -10.04
N PHE A 17 1.67 -17.81 -9.06
CA PHE A 17 2.05 -18.19 -7.70
C PHE A 17 0.98 -17.82 -6.65
N ASP A 18 -0.17 -17.26 -7.04
CA ASP A 18 -1.26 -16.88 -6.12
C ASP A 18 -1.85 -18.08 -5.37
N SER A 19 -1.87 -19.27 -5.99
CA SER A 19 -2.29 -20.53 -5.35
C SER A 19 -1.16 -21.24 -4.60
N PHE A 20 0.07 -20.73 -4.72
CA PHE A 20 1.28 -21.24 -4.11
C PHE A 20 1.74 -20.29 -2.99
N GLU A 21 0.82 -19.92 -2.10
CA GLU A 21 1.18 -19.26 -0.85
C GLU A 21 2.04 -20.24 -0.01
N TYR A 22 3.37 -20.10 -0.05
CA TYR A 22 4.35 -20.91 0.70
C TYR A 22 4.23 -20.73 2.23
N GLY A 23 3.06 -21.03 2.81
CA GLY A 23 2.76 -20.74 4.22
C GLY A 23 2.94 -19.27 4.57
N LYS A 24 2.86 -18.37 3.57
CA LYS A 24 3.12 -16.94 3.69
C LYS A 24 1.84 -16.09 3.65
N TYR A 25 0.73 -16.64 4.16
CA TYR A 25 -0.52 -15.90 4.34
C TYR A 25 -0.26 -14.54 5.00
N GLY A 26 -0.67 -13.46 4.34
CA GLY A 26 -0.53 -12.08 4.84
C GLY A 26 0.86 -11.45 4.68
N ARG A 27 1.84 -12.11 4.04
CA ARG A 27 3.15 -11.50 3.75
C ARG A 27 3.16 -10.84 2.38
N PHE A 28 3.87 -9.74 2.28
CA PHE A 28 4.12 -8.98 1.04
C PHE A 28 5.15 -9.70 0.14
N TRP A 29 4.85 -10.98 -0.15
CA TRP A 29 5.75 -11.95 -0.79
C TRP A 29 6.05 -11.60 -2.25
N ASP A 30 5.11 -10.92 -2.90
CA ASP A 30 5.23 -10.38 -4.25
C ASP A 30 6.39 -9.36 -4.33
N PHE A 31 6.53 -8.50 -3.32
CA PHE A 31 7.67 -7.58 -3.25
C PHE A 31 8.98 -8.25 -2.88
N GLU A 32 8.97 -9.21 -1.95
CA GLU A 32 10.18 -9.99 -1.63
C GLU A 32 10.73 -10.69 -2.88
N LEU A 33 9.84 -11.19 -3.74
CA LEU A 33 10.19 -11.81 -5.02
C LEU A 33 10.64 -10.74 -6.03
N PHE A 34 9.94 -9.60 -6.11
CA PHE A 34 10.30 -8.48 -6.98
C PHE A 34 11.70 -7.94 -6.71
N LEU A 35 12.10 -7.80 -5.44
CA LEU A 35 13.43 -7.33 -5.03
C LEU A 35 14.58 -8.25 -5.49
N GLN A 36 14.27 -9.51 -5.83
CA GLN A 36 15.27 -10.47 -6.28
C GLN A 36 15.47 -10.46 -7.81
N ILE A 37 14.73 -9.63 -8.55
CA ILE A 37 14.91 -9.45 -10.00
C ILE A 37 16.34 -8.92 -10.27
N PRO A 38 17.11 -9.56 -11.18
CA PRO A 38 18.46 -9.11 -11.49
C PRO A 38 18.48 -7.69 -12.05
N ASN A 39 19.41 -6.88 -11.56
CA ASN A 39 19.60 -5.48 -11.97
C ASN A 39 18.41 -4.55 -11.65
N ILE A 40 17.58 -4.90 -10.67
CA ILE A 40 16.56 -3.99 -10.16
C ILE A 40 17.19 -2.72 -9.59
N THR A 41 16.54 -1.58 -9.83
CA THR A 41 16.99 -0.26 -9.38
C THR A 41 16.01 0.35 -8.39
N LYS A 42 16.45 1.41 -7.69
CA LYS A 42 15.55 2.17 -6.81
C LYS A 42 14.33 2.71 -7.56
N THR A 43 14.48 3.11 -8.82
CA THR A 43 13.35 3.58 -9.65
C THR A 43 12.32 2.47 -9.88
N ASP A 44 12.76 1.23 -10.10
CA ASP A 44 11.87 0.09 -10.29
C ASP A 44 11.05 -0.21 -9.03
N ILE A 45 11.68 -0.08 -7.86
CA ILE A 45 11.05 -0.26 -6.55
C ILE A 45 10.00 0.84 -6.29
N LEU A 46 10.32 2.10 -6.56
CA LEU A 46 9.37 3.20 -6.41
C LEU A 46 8.18 3.07 -7.37
N GLU A 47 8.42 2.61 -8.59
CA GLU A 47 7.37 2.33 -9.57
C GLU A 47 6.47 1.17 -9.12
N PHE A 48 7.04 0.12 -8.51
CA PHE A 48 6.29 -0.95 -7.89
C PHE A 48 5.39 -0.43 -6.76
N PHE A 49 5.89 0.46 -5.90
CA PHE A 49 5.06 1.09 -4.86
C PHE A 49 3.93 1.91 -5.45
N GLU A 50 4.21 2.67 -6.50
CA GLU A 50 3.21 3.46 -7.20
C GLU A 50 2.11 2.54 -7.74
N TYR A 51 2.51 1.46 -8.42
CA TYR A 51 1.63 0.47 -9.01
C TYR A 51 0.77 -0.27 -7.97
N ILE A 52 1.36 -0.73 -6.87
CA ILE A 52 0.62 -1.43 -5.81
C ILE A 52 -0.33 -0.49 -5.07
N ALA A 53 0.13 0.71 -4.69
CA ALA A 53 -0.71 1.70 -4.00
C ALA A 53 -1.95 2.05 -4.84
N PHE A 54 -1.77 2.22 -6.14
CA PHE A 54 -2.87 2.45 -7.06
C PHE A 54 -3.74 1.20 -7.28
N GLY A 55 -3.13 0.06 -7.59
CA GLY A 55 -3.84 -1.17 -7.91
C GLY A 55 -4.75 -1.63 -6.77
N ARG A 56 -4.28 -1.48 -5.52
CA ARG A 56 -5.07 -1.84 -4.34
C ARG A 56 -6.22 -0.88 -4.07
N SER A 57 -6.14 0.39 -4.48
CA SER A 57 -7.19 1.38 -4.25
C SER A 57 -8.31 1.39 -5.31
N ILE A 58 -8.30 0.47 -6.29
CA ILE A 58 -9.27 0.43 -7.42
C ILE A 58 -10.72 0.21 -6.95
N SER A 59 -10.97 -0.63 -5.94
CA SER A 59 -12.33 -0.98 -5.52
C SER A 59 -12.94 0.01 -4.54
N GLY A 60 -12.14 0.96 -4.02
CA GLY A 60 -12.46 1.65 -2.79
C GLY A 60 -12.47 0.68 -1.60
N GLY A 61 -11.94 1.12 -0.47
CA GLY A 61 -11.90 0.31 0.73
C GLY A 61 -11.07 0.95 1.81
N GLU A 62 -11.10 0.33 2.99
CA GLU A 62 -10.40 0.80 4.17
C GLU A 62 -8.89 0.86 3.92
N CYS A 63 -8.22 1.88 4.42
CA CYS A 63 -6.81 2.12 4.20
C CYS A 63 -5.96 0.97 4.73
N ASP A 64 -6.38 0.27 5.78
CA ASP A 64 -5.70 -0.94 6.26
C ASP A 64 -5.90 -2.17 5.37
N SER A 65 -6.78 -2.13 4.38
CA SER A 65 -6.88 -3.17 3.36
C SER A 65 -6.02 -2.84 2.13
N HIS A 66 -5.55 -1.59 2.00
CA HIS A 66 -4.92 -1.08 0.78
C HIS A 66 -3.50 -0.53 0.98
N PHE A 67 -3.21 0.06 2.14
CA PHE A 67 -2.05 0.88 2.44
C PHE A 67 -1.33 0.54 3.75
N VAL A 68 -1.59 -0.63 4.35
CA VAL A 68 -0.76 -1.15 5.44
C VAL A 68 0.69 -1.09 4.95
N PRO A 69 1.53 -0.20 5.49
CA PRO A 69 2.91 -0.08 5.08
C PRO A 69 3.53 -1.46 5.06
N MET A 70 4.13 -1.76 3.92
CA MET A 70 4.68 -3.05 3.54
C MET A 70 5.41 -3.68 4.72
N CYS A 71 4.80 -4.78 5.16
CA CYS A 71 4.76 -5.36 6.49
C CYS A 71 6.08 -5.31 7.30
N VAL A 72 5.95 -4.95 8.58
CA VAL A 72 6.52 -5.64 9.75
C VAL A 72 7.31 -6.93 9.46
N ASP A 73 8.39 -7.15 10.22
CA ASP A 73 9.31 -8.29 10.06
C ASP A 73 8.63 -9.68 10.18
N SER A 74 9.43 -10.74 10.16
CA SER A 74 9.00 -12.14 10.37
C SER A 74 8.18 -12.43 11.64
N LYS A 75 8.00 -11.46 12.54
CA LYS A 75 7.26 -11.55 13.81
C LYS A 75 6.11 -10.55 13.94
N ASN A 76 5.74 -9.85 12.87
CA ASN A 76 4.73 -8.79 12.89
C ASN A 76 5.13 -7.54 13.73
N GLU A 77 6.43 -7.24 13.90
CA GLU A 77 6.91 -6.01 14.58
C GLU A 77 7.59 -5.02 13.61
N VAL A 78 7.37 -3.71 13.81
CA VAL A 78 8.15 -2.65 13.13
C VAL A 78 9.47 -2.57 13.87
N ILE A 79 10.50 -3.22 13.34
CA ILE A 79 11.78 -3.29 14.04
C ILE A 79 12.59 -2.02 13.75
N GLU A 80 12.75 -1.18 14.77
CA GLU A 80 13.99 -0.41 14.92
C GLU A 80 15.17 -1.41 14.96
N ASN A 81 16.02 -1.40 13.93
CA ASN A 81 17.20 -2.26 13.70
C ASN A 81 17.01 -3.66 13.07
N ASP A 82 16.37 -3.76 11.90
CA ASP A 82 16.82 -4.74 10.90
C ASP A 82 17.96 -4.10 10.08
N SER A 83 19.02 -4.85 9.77
CA SER A 83 20.10 -4.43 8.86
C SER A 83 19.65 -4.26 7.40
N SER A 84 18.42 -4.70 7.08
CA SER A 84 17.81 -4.59 5.76
C SER A 84 17.15 -3.20 5.59
N PRO A 85 17.39 -2.47 4.48
CA PRO A 85 16.76 -1.17 4.26
C PRO A 85 15.24 -1.30 4.22
N THR A 86 14.55 -0.58 5.11
CA THR A 86 13.08 -0.50 5.12
C THR A 86 12.62 0.56 4.12
N TYR A 87 11.78 0.19 3.15
CA TYR A 87 11.23 1.12 2.16
C TYR A 87 9.96 1.85 2.60
N ILE A 88 9.65 1.83 3.90
CA ILE A 88 8.42 2.41 4.47
C ILE A 88 8.32 3.91 4.16
N SER A 89 9.44 4.63 4.31
CA SER A 89 9.48 6.07 4.06
C SER A 89 9.24 6.41 2.59
N GLU A 90 9.83 5.63 1.69
CA GLU A 90 9.62 5.72 0.25
C GLU A 90 8.17 5.41 -0.13
N TYR A 91 7.57 4.38 0.45
CA TYR A 91 6.18 4.03 0.22
C TYR A 91 5.22 5.14 0.63
N ILE A 92 5.36 5.66 1.86
CA ILE A 92 4.57 6.78 2.37
C ILE A 92 4.74 8.01 1.47
N ASN A 93 5.97 8.26 0.98
CA ASN A 93 6.22 9.35 0.04
C ASN A 93 5.47 9.14 -1.28
N VAL A 94 5.52 7.94 -1.86
CA VAL A 94 4.76 7.62 -3.08
C VAL A 94 3.27 7.85 -2.88
N VAL A 95 2.67 7.33 -1.81
CA VAL A 95 1.25 7.57 -1.47
C VAL A 95 0.96 9.08 -1.37
N GLY A 96 1.85 9.83 -0.73
CA GLY A 96 1.77 11.28 -0.63
C GLY A 96 1.82 11.98 -1.99
N GLN A 97 2.72 11.58 -2.89
CA GLN A 97 2.80 12.14 -4.24
C GLN A 97 1.53 11.84 -5.04
N LEU A 98 0.95 10.64 -4.90
CA LEU A 98 -0.31 10.30 -5.53
C LEU A 98 -1.45 11.21 -5.04
N PHE A 99 -1.56 11.38 -3.73
CA PHE A 99 -2.55 12.27 -3.14
C PHE A 99 -2.34 13.72 -3.58
N LEU A 100 -1.14 14.28 -3.41
CA LEU A 100 -0.81 15.67 -3.77
C LEU A 100 -1.03 15.93 -5.26
N GLY A 101 -0.66 14.97 -6.12
CA GLY A 101 -0.93 14.98 -7.56
C GLY A 101 -2.42 14.92 -7.93
N GLY A 102 -3.30 14.61 -6.97
CA GLY A 102 -4.75 14.53 -7.16
C GLY A 102 -5.18 13.25 -7.86
N TYR A 103 -4.38 12.20 -7.72
CA TYR A 103 -4.64 10.90 -8.29
C TYR A 103 -5.48 10.02 -7.37
N ILE A 104 -5.25 10.12 -6.06
CA ILE A 104 -6.07 9.48 -5.03
C ILE A 104 -6.60 10.53 -4.05
N ASP A 105 -7.62 10.15 -3.30
CA ASP A 105 -8.11 10.90 -2.15
C ASP A 105 -8.47 9.94 -1.00
N PHE A 106 -8.56 10.50 0.20
CA PHE A 106 -8.92 9.79 1.41
C PHE A 106 -10.21 10.36 1.98
N GLY A 107 -10.99 9.52 2.65
CA GLY A 107 -12.17 9.96 3.42
C GLY A 107 -12.32 9.15 4.70
N LEU A 108 -13.11 9.64 5.65
CA LEU A 108 -13.55 8.85 6.81
C LEU A 108 -14.52 7.75 6.39
N CYS A 109 -14.35 6.55 6.95
CA CYS A 109 -15.29 5.45 6.80
C CYS A 109 -16.65 5.79 7.43
N GLY A 110 -17.73 5.31 6.82
CA GLY A 110 -19.11 5.60 7.23
C GLY A 110 -19.65 6.95 6.73
N LEU A 111 -18.83 7.72 6.01
CA LEU A 111 -19.16 9.02 5.42
C LEU A 111 -18.72 9.10 3.95
N GLN A 112 -18.77 7.98 3.23
CA GLN A 112 -18.32 7.88 1.82
C GLN A 112 -19.14 8.74 0.85
N ASP A 113 -20.39 9.09 1.19
CA ASP A 113 -21.33 9.86 0.39
C ASP A 113 -21.13 11.40 0.50
N LYS A 114 -20.20 11.85 1.35
CA LYS A 114 -20.00 13.26 1.68
C LYS A 114 -18.68 13.77 1.12
N GLU A 115 -18.72 14.61 0.09
CA GLU A 115 -17.50 15.20 -0.47
C GLU A 115 -16.74 16.06 0.56
N GLU A 116 -17.45 16.69 1.49
CA GLU A 116 -16.86 17.47 2.57
C GLU A 116 -16.01 16.63 3.55
N ASN A 117 -16.10 15.31 3.47
CA ASN A 117 -15.28 14.38 4.25
C ASN A 117 -13.92 14.09 3.60
N LEU A 118 -13.71 14.45 2.34
CA LEU A 118 -12.46 14.16 1.65
C LEU A 118 -11.30 14.92 2.30
N LEU A 119 -10.14 14.26 2.43
CA LEU A 119 -8.93 14.86 2.97
C LEU A 119 -8.54 16.12 2.18
N SER A 120 -8.69 16.06 0.86
CA SER A 120 -8.42 17.19 -0.04
C SER A 120 -9.30 18.43 0.21
N ARG A 121 -10.39 18.30 0.97
CA ARG A 121 -11.35 19.37 1.29
C ARG A 121 -11.18 19.95 2.70
N GLN A 122 -10.37 19.33 3.56
CA GLN A 122 -10.25 19.73 4.98
C GLN A 122 -9.44 21.01 5.17
N LYS A 123 -8.34 21.13 4.44
CA LYS A 123 -7.35 22.22 4.54
C LYS A 123 -6.70 22.45 3.18
N ASP A 124 -5.71 23.34 3.13
CA ASP A 124 -4.74 23.31 2.04
C ASP A 124 -4.20 21.88 1.86
N LYS A 125 -4.16 21.41 0.61
CA LYS A 125 -3.90 20.01 0.29
C LYS A 125 -2.56 19.52 0.83
N TYR A 126 -1.53 20.36 0.80
CA TYR A 126 -0.23 19.99 1.34
C TYR A 126 -0.25 19.88 2.87
N GLN A 127 -0.93 20.82 3.54
CA GLN A 127 -1.14 20.75 4.99
C GLN A 127 -2.03 19.58 5.42
N ALA A 128 -3.04 19.25 4.62
CA ALA A 128 -3.90 18.09 4.84
C ALA A 128 -3.09 16.79 4.77
N TRP A 129 -2.21 16.64 3.76
CA TRP A 129 -1.30 15.51 3.68
C TRP A 129 -0.36 15.41 4.88
N ILE A 130 0.29 16.52 5.28
CA ILE A 130 1.17 16.52 6.45
C ILE A 130 0.40 16.07 7.69
N HIS A 131 -0.77 16.64 7.94
CA HIS A 131 -1.61 16.30 9.08
C HIS A 131 -1.98 14.82 9.08
N PHE A 132 -2.45 14.28 7.95
CA PHE A 132 -2.77 12.86 7.83
C PHE A 132 -1.55 11.97 8.02
N ARG A 133 -0.45 12.26 7.32
CA ARG A 133 0.79 11.46 7.39
C ARG A 133 1.34 11.39 8.81
N ASP A 134 1.43 12.54 9.47
CA ASP A 134 2.05 12.64 10.79
C ASP A 134 1.18 11.98 11.87
N ASN A 135 -0.14 11.95 11.70
CA ASN A 135 -1.08 11.41 12.68
C ASN A 135 -1.62 10.01 12.36
N PHE A 136 -1.46 9.53 11.12
CA PHE A 136 -1.85 8.19 10.72
C PHE A 136 -0.63 7.27 10.63
N PHE A 137 0.35 7.62 9.78
CA PHE A 137 1.53 6.79 9.55
C PHE A 137 2.61 6.94 10.63
N TYR A 138 2.92 8.15 11.12
CA TYR A 138 4.03 8.33 12.08
C TYR A 138 3.67 8.09 13.55
N THR A 139 2.40 7.85 13.84
CA THR A 139 1.89 7.48 15.17
C THR A 139 1.43 6.02 15.25
N ASP A 140 1.61 5.27 14.15
CA ASP A 140 1.15 3.89 14.01
C ASP A 140 -0.37 3.69 14.19
N ALA A 141 -1.18 4.71 13.91
CA ALA A 141 -2.64 4.58 13.96
C ALA A 141 -3.15 3.48 13.02
N TYR A 142 -2.47 3.24 11.90
CA TYR A 142 -2.76 2.18 10.94
C TYR A 142 -2.55 0.75 11.47
N TYR A 143 -1.91 0.57 12.64
CA TYR A 143 -1.77 -0.74 13.31
C TYR A 143 -2.70 -0.92 14.50
N ARG A 144 -3.26 0.18 15.01
CA ARG A 144 -4.08 0.17 16.21
C ARG A 144 -5.50 -0.29 15.88
N ASP A 145 -6.09 -1.05 16.78
CA ASP A 145 -7.52 -1.34 16.82
C ASP A 145 -8.20 -0.62 17.99
N ILE A 146 -9.51 -0.83 18.13
CA ILE A 146 -10.29 -0.22 19.21
C ILE A 146 -9.80 -0.65 20.61
N THR A 147 -9.32 -1.88 20.77
CA THR A 147 -8.80 -2.38 22.06
C THR A 147 -7.60 -1.55 22.52
N ALA A 148 -6.63 -1.33 21.63
CA ALA A 148 -5.46 -0.50 21.92
C ALA A 148 -5.80 0.99 22.10
N LEU A 149 -6.91 1.48 21.53
CA LEU A 149 -7.44 2.80 21.84
C LEU A 149 -8.02 2.88 23.27
N GLU A 150 -8.83 1.92 23.66
CA GLU A 150 -9.45 1.86 24.99
C GLU A 150 -8.40 1.76 26.11
N GLU A 151 -7.35 0.95 25.90
CA GLU A 151 -6.23 0.85 26.85
C GLU A 151 -5.48 2.17 27.00
N LYS A 152 -5.25 2.88 25.89
CA LYS A 152 -4.51 4.15 25.87
C LYS A 152 -5.36 5.31 26.39
N TYR A 153 -6.67 5.29 26.15
CA TYR A 153 -7.63 6.33 26.50
C TYR A 153 -8.83 5.73 27.26
N PRO A 154 -8.65 5.33 28.54
CA PRO A 154 -9.68 4.61 29.31
C PRO A 154 -10.95 5.42 29.59
N ASN A 155 -10.95 6.73 29.30
CA ASN A 155 -12.09 7.63 29.45
C ASN A 155 -12.72 8.02 28.10
N MET A 156 -12.24 7.47 26.98
CA MET A 156 -12.86 7.67 25.67
C MET A 156 -14.23 7.01 25.67
N SER A 157 -15.28 7.77 25.36
CA SER A 157 -16.62 7.21 25.19
C SER A 157 -16.79 6.60 23.80
N ASP A 158 -17.77 5.70 23.64
CA ASP A 158 -18.21 5.22 22.32
C ASP A 158 -18.54 6.37 21.37
N ASP A 159 -19.10 7.46 21.88
CA ASP A 159 -19.44 8.64 21.10
C ASP A 159 -18.19 9.42 20.67
N ASP A 160 -17.16 9.51 21.50
CA ASP A 160 -15.87 10.12 21.12
C ASP A 160 -15.21 9.35 19.97
N TYR A 161 -15.28 8.02 20.03
CA TYR A 161 -14.75 7.16 18.97
C TYR A 161 -15.59 7.24 17.69
N ARG A 162 -16.92 7.11 17.78
CA ARG A 162 -17.82 7.16 16.61
C ARG A 162 -17.85 8.50 15.91
N ASN A 163 -17.62 9.58 16.64
CA ASN A 163 -17.57 10.94 16.09
C ASN A 163 -16.13 11.39 15.79
N ALA A 164 -15.16 10.47 15.83
CA ALA A 164 -13.80 10.77 15.42
C ALA A 164 -13.76 11.24 13.96
N ASP A 165 -12.94 12.26 13.73
CA ASP A 165 -12.89 13.03 12.50
C ASP A 165 -11.45 13.50 12.23
N TRP A 166 -11.28 14.34 11.21
CA TRP A 166 -9.97 14.91 10.86
C TRP A 166 -9.31 15.74 11.98
N ASN A 167 -10.05 16.15 13.02
CA ASN A 167 -9.58 16.98 14.12
C ASN A 167 -9.28 16.19 15.40
N THR A 168 -9.55 14.88 15.41
CA THR A 168 -9.40 14.00 16.58
C THR A 168 -8.42 12.83 16.32
N PRO A 169 -7.19 13.11 15.85
CA PRO A 169 -6.22 12.09 15.47
C PRO A 169 -5.84 11.10 16.58
N GLN A 170 -6.00 11.50 17.83
CA GLN A 170 -5.77 10.61 18.98
C GLN A 170 -6.62 9.34 18.91
N TYR A 171 -7.82 9.40 18.31
CA TYR A 171 -8.79 8.31 18.20
C TYR A 171 -8.77 7.58 16.86
N TRP A 172 -7.85 7.92 15.94
CA TRP A 172 -7.76 7.22 14.66
C TRP A 172 -7.23 5.80 14.83
N ASP A 173 -7.82 4.86 14.12
CA ASP A 173 -7.36 3.48 14.06
C ASP A 173 -7.24 3.04 12.60
N ARG A 174 -6.89 1.77 12.41
CA ARG A 174 -6.69 1.19 11.08
C ARG A 174 -7.94 1.24 10.18
N TYR A 175 -9.14 1.28 10.75
CA TYR A 175 -10.41 1.23 10.03
C TYR A 175 -11.01 2.61 9.74
N MET A 176 -10.41 3.67 10.28
CA MET A 176 -10.95 5.03 10.25
C MET A 176 -11.10 5.61 8.83
N PHE A 177 -10.20 5.26 7.92
CA PHE A 177 -10.09 5.92 6.62
C PHE A 177 -10.27 4.95 5.47
N TRP A 178 -10.86 5.41 4.38
CA TRP A 178 -10.83 4.75 3.07
C TRP A 178 -9.98 5.55 2.09
N VAL A 179 -9.52 4.87 1.04
CA VAL A 179 -8.87 5.50 -0.13
C VAL A 179 -9.62 5.12 -1.40
N ASN A 180 -9.70 6.05 -2.36
CA ASN A 180 -10.12 5.74 -3.71
C ASN A 180 -9.40 6.60 -4.75
N HIS A 181 -9.49 6.18 -6.01
CA HIS A 181 -9.02 6.95 -7.16
C HIS A 181 -9.93 8.16 -7.38
N THR A 182 -9.32 9.28 -7.78
CA THR A 182 -10.07 10.35 -8.44
C THR A 182 -10.27 9.98 -9.92
N GLN A 183 -11.12 10.72 -10.65
CA GLN A 183 -11.23 10.56 -12.11
C GLN A 183 -9.87 10.72 -12.81
N LYS A 184 -9.04 11.66 -12.35
CA LYS A 184 -7.67 11.86 -12.85
C LYS A 184 -6.78 10.65 -12.51
N GLY A 185 -6.95 10.08 -11.32
CA GLY A 185 -6.31 8.85 -10.89
C GLY A 185 -6.60 7.68 -11.82
N THR A 186 -7.88 7.41 -12.05
CA THR A 186 -8.33 6.31 -12.90
C THR A 186 -7.79 6.42 -14.32
N GLN A 187 -7.81 7.63 -14.90
CA GLN A 187 -7.21 7.87 -16.22
C GLN A 187 -5.70 7.61 -16.22
N TYR A 188 -4.97 8.15 -15.23
CA TYR A 188 -3.54 7.91 -15.10
C TYR A 188 -3.21 6.43 -14.95
N PHE A 189 -3.96 5.70 -14.12
CA PHE A 189 -3.72 4.28 -13.91
C PHE A 189 -3.91 3.48 -15.19
N ASN A 190 -5.07 3.63 -15.84
CA ASN A 190 -5.45 2.83 -16.99
C ASN A 190 -4.64 3.16 -18.25
N GLU A 191 -4.33 4.43 -18.47
CA GLU A 191 -3.72 4.89 -19.72
C GLU A 191 -2.21 5.00 -19.64
N ILE A 192 -1.64 5.15 -18.44
CA ILE A 192 -0.21 5.42 -18.25
C ILE A 192 0.45 4.37 -17.37
N LEU A 193 0.06 4.28 -16.08
CA LEU A 193 0.81 3.50 -15.11
C LEU A 193 0.75 1.99 -15.39
N ALA A 194 -0.46 1.43 -15.53
CA ALA A 194 -0.61 -0.01 -15.76
C ALA A 194 0.00 -0.48 -17.09
N PRO A 195 -0.20 0.22 -18.24
CA PRO A 195 0.46 -0.14 -19.48
C PRO A 195 2.00 0.00 -19.43
N ARG A 196 2.53 1.04 -18.78
CA ARG A 196 3.98 1.24 -18.62
C ARG A 196 4.58 0.10 -17.80
N PHE A 197 3.96 -0.19 -16.65
CA PHE A 197 4.40 -1.24 -15.75
C PHE A 197 4.34 -2.61 -16.42
N TYR A 198 3.23 -2.95 -17.08
CA TYR A 198 3.10 -4.20 -17.83
C TYR A 198 4.19 -4.34 -18.90
N ASN A 199 4.36 -3.33 -19.77
CA ASN A 199 5.37 -3.41 -20.83
C ASN A 199 6.80 -3.55 -20.31
N LYS A 200 7.08 -3.03 -19.11
CA LYS A 200 8.38 -3.11 -18.48
C LYS A 200 8.73 -4.52 -17.98
N TYR A 201 7.75 -5.25 -17.44
CA TYR A 201 7.97 -6.54 -16.78
C TYR A 201 7.33 -7.77 -17.47
N LYS A 202 6.55 -7.58 -18.55
CA LYS A 202 5.84 -8.67 -19.25
C LYS A 202 6.71 -9.81 -19.78
N ASP A 203 7.98 -9.54 -20.09
CA ASP A 203 8.91 -10.50 -20.67
C ASP A 203 9.78 -11.20 -19.60
N LEU A 204 9.50 -10.94 -18.32
CA LEU A 204 10.16 -11.60 -17.19
C LEU A 204 9.35 -12.79 -16.67
N GLU A 205 10.07 -13.87 -16.43
CA GLU A 205 9.58 -15.06 -15.76
C GLU A 205 10.56 -15.48 -14.67
N VAL A 206 10.08 -16.21 -13.67
CA VAL A 206 10.90 -16.77 -12.60
C VAL A 206 10.62 -18.25 -12.46
N GLU A 207 11.71 -19.02 -12.36
CA GLU A 207 11.66 -20.44 -12.02
C GLU A 207 11.90 -20.60 -10.52
N ILE A 208 10.98 -21.27 -9.84
CA ILE A 208 11.06 -21.55 -8.40
C ILE A 208 11.06 -23.05 -8.12
N ASP A 209 11.75 -23.46 -7.05
CA ASP A 209 11.77 -24.85 -6.58
C ASP A 209 10.50 -25.22 -5.79
N ASP A 210 10.40 -26.47 -5.36
CA ASP A 210 9.26 -26.96 -4.56
C ASP A 210 9.21 -26.36 -3.14
N LYS A 211 10.20 -25.58 -2.73
CA LYS A 211 10.30 -24.86 -1.45
C LYS A 211 10.12 -23.34 -1.60
N GLY A 212 9.99 -22.84 -2.82
CA GLY A 212 9.77 -21.42 -3.12
C GLY A 212 11.05 -20.61 -3.23
N ASN A 213 12.20 -21.29 -3.33
CA ASN A 213 13.45 -20.61 -3.63
C ASN A 213 13.54 -20.34 -5.13
N ILE A 214 14.07 -19.17 -5.48
CA ILE A 214 14.37 -18.82 -6.86
C ILE A 214 15.49 -19.73 -7.38
N VAL A 215 15.21 -20.47 -8.46
CA VAL A 215 16.20 -21.24 -9.21
C VAL A 215 16.92 -20.32 -10.19
N ARG A 216 16.15 -19.52 -10.96
CA ARG A 216 16.68 -18.51 -11.89
C ARG A 216 15.59 -17.56 -12.36
N TRP A 217 16.04 -16.41 -12.87
CA TRP A 217 15.22 -15.48 -13.65
C TRP A 217 15.41 -15.71 -15.15
N ILE A 218 14.33 -15.54 -15.90
CA ILE A 218 14.28 -15.72 -17.36
C ILE A 218 13.77 -14.41 -17.97
N GLY A 219 14.44 -13.96 -19.03
CA GLY A 219 14.13 -12.67 -19.66
C GLY A 219 14.89 -11.49 -19.04
N GLN A 220 14.41 -10.28 -19.31
CA GLN A 220 15.01 -9.03 -18.82
C GLN A 220 13.96 -7.94 -18.65
N ILE A 221 14.24 -6.96 -17.78
CA ILE A 221 13.44 -5.73 -17.67
C ILE A 221 13.55 -4.95 -18.98
N ASN A 222 12.41 -4.57 -19.57
CA ASN A 222 12.38 -3.68 -20.74
C ASN A 222 12.61 -2.23 -20.30
N ARG A 223 13.77 -1.66 -20.64
CA ARG A 223 14.15 -0.28 -20.30
C ARG A 223 13.93 0.69 -21.44
#